data_AF-A0A3D2W6L2-F1
#
_entry.id   AF-A0A3D2W6L2-F1
#
_cell.length_a   1.000
_cell.length_b   1.000
_cell.length_c   1.000
_cell.angle_alpha   90.00
_cell.angle_beta   90.00
_cell.angle_gamma   90.00
#
_symmetry.space_group_name_H-M   'P 1'
#
loop_
_entity.id
_entity.type
_entity.pdbx_description
1 polymer ?
#
loop_
_entity_poly.entity_id
_entity_poly.type
_entity_poly.pdbx_seq_one_letter_code
_entity_poly.pdbx_strand_id
1 'polypeptide(L)'
;MANIKSQKKRALTNLKRQNARTGQKSQLKTAIKKVLEAVAANDKEAAVAAYNEANKALDKAVAANIKKDNYAARQKSRLAKAVNSIQ
;
A
#
# COMPACT_ATOMS: atom_id res chain seq x y z
N MET A 1 -9.32 10.87 -28.85
CA MET A 1 -9.19 9.57 -29.55
C MET A 1 -7.72 9.33 -29.90
N ALA A 2 -7.19 8.12 -29.70
CA ALA A 2 -5.81 7.80 -30.09
C ALA A 2 -5.77 7.58 -31.60
N ASN A 3 -5.34 8.59 -32.35
CA ASN A 3 -5.41 8.58 -33.81
C ASN A 3 -4.14 7.95 -34.43
N ILE A 4 -2.99 8.09 -33.76
CA ILE A 4 -1.71 7.54 -34.22
C ILE A 4 -1.55 6.08 -33.74
N LYS A 5 -0.97 5.20 -34.57
CA LYS A 5 -0.73 3.78 -34.23
C LYS A 5 0.02 3.61 -32.89
N SER A 6 1.04 4.43 -32.65
CA SER A 6 1.81 4.43 -31.39
C SER A 6 0.94 4.82 -30.18
N GLN A 7 0.02 5.77 -30.34
CA GLN A 7 -0.91 6.18 -29.28
C GLN A 7 -1.91 5.07 -28.96
N LYS A 8 -2.47 4.38 -29.97
CA LYS A 8 -3.37 3.24 -29.78
C LYS A 8 -2.68 2.14 -28.97
N LYS A 9 -1.41 1.84 -29.29
CA LYS A 9 -0.59 0.90 -28.51
C LYS A 9 -0.38 1.37 -27.07
N ARG A 10 -0.04 2.65 -26.86
CA ARG A 10 0.16 3.22 -25.51
C ARG A 10 -1.13 3.15 -24.66
N ALA A 11 -2.30 3.41 -25.25
CA ALA A 11 -3.58 3.30 -24.55
C ALA A 11 -3.80 1.87 -24.00
N LEU A 12 -3.55 0.85 -24.83
CA LEU A 12 -3.67 -0.56 -24.41
C LEU A 12 -2.66 -0.93 -23.30
N THR A 13 -1.40 -0.52 -23.44
CA THR A 13 -0.37 -0.80 -22.42
C THR A 13 -0.67 -0.08 -21.10
N ASN A 14 -1.16 1.15 -21.16
CA ASN A 14 -1.51 1.93 -19.98
C ASN A 14 -2.67 1.29 -19.22
N LEU A 15 -3.70 0.82 -19.91
CA LEU A 15 -4.85 0.14 -19.30
C LEU A 15 -4.42 -1.15 -18.58
N LYS A 16 -3.59 -1.98 -19.22
CA LYS A 16 -3.02 -3.19 -18.58
C LYS A 16 -2.24 -2.85 -17.30
N ARG A 17 -1.39 -1.81 -17.36
CA ARG A 17 -0.60 -1.36 -16.20
C ARG A 17 -1.48 -0.77 -15.09
N GLN A 18 -2.52 -0.03 -15.47
CA GLN A 18 -3.45 0.59 -14.53
C GLN A 18 -4.21 -0.49 -13.75
N ASN A 19 -4.75 -1.51 -14.42
CA ASN A 19 -5.48 -2.59 -13.77
C ASN A 19 -4.61 -3.31 -12.72
N ALA A 20 -3.38 -3.68 -13.08
CA ALA A 20 -2.43 -4.30 -12.14
C ALA A 20 -2.10 -3.38 -10.94
N ARG A 21 -1.85 -2.08 -11.20
CA ARG A 21 -1.55 -1.11 -10.15
C ARG A 21 -2.72 -0.84 -9.21
N THR A 22 -3.95 -0.87 -9.71
CA THR A 22 -5.16 -0.69 -8.89
C THR A 22 -5.26 -1.81 -7.85
N GLY A 23 -5.05 -3.06 -8.25
CA GLY A 23 -5.04 -4.20 -7.33
C GLY A 23 -3.97 -4.08 -6.25
N GLN A 24 -2.73 -3.78 -6.64
CA GLN A 24 -1.62 -3.63 -5.69
C GLN A 24 -1.83 -2.46 -4.72
N LYS A 25 -2.38 -1.33 -5.19
CA LYS A 25 -2.73 -0.19 -4.32
C LYS A 25 -3.86 -0.54 -3.36
N SER A 26 -4.83 -1.33 -3.80
CA SER A 26 -5.93 -1.78 -2.95
C SER A 26 -5.42 -2.67 -1.82
N GLN A 27 -4.60 -3.68 -2.15
CA GLN A 27 -3.97 -4.56 -1.17
C GLN A 27 -3.17 -3.79 -0.11
N LEU A 28 -2.39 -2.79 -0.53
CA LEU A 28 -1.64 -1.92 0.39
C LEU A 28 -2.58 -1.18 1.36
N LYS A 29 -3.67 -0.60 0.85
CA LYS A 29 -4.65 0.10 1.68
C LYS A 29 -5.31 -0.85 2.68
N THR A 30 -5.65 -2.07 2.25
CA THR A 30 -6.22 -3.09 3.13
C THR A 30 -5.26 -3.48 4.24
N ALA A 31 -3.98 -3.69 3.94
CA ALA A 31 -2.97 -4.00 4.96
C ALA A 31 -2.86 -2.89 6.02
N ILE A 32 -2.85 -1.63 5.59
CA ILE A 32 -2.84 -0.47 6.50
C ILE A 32 -4.13 -0.43 7.34
N LYS A 33 -5.29 -0.70 6.72
CA LYS A 33 -6.58 -0.70 7.42
C LYS A 33 -6.64 -1.76 8.52
N LYS A 34 -6.14 -2.98 8.26
CA LYS A 34 -6.08 -4.05 9.25
C LYS A 34 -5.32 -3.65 10.52
N VAL A 35 -4.20 -2.92 10.37
CA VAL A 35 -3.46 -2.39 11.52
C VAL A 35 -4.33 -1.41 12.31
N LEU A 36 -4.99 -0.48 11.64
CA LEU A 36 -5.85 0.50 12.29
C LEU A 36 -7.06 -0.14 12.98
N GLU A 37 -7.63 -1.20 12.40
CA GLU A 37 -8.72 -1.98 13.01
C GLU A 37 -8.26 -2.72 14.26
N ALA A 38 -7.11 -3.40 14.21
CA ALA A 38 -6.52 -4.07 15.38
C ALA A 38 -6.15 -3.07 16.49
N VAL A 39 -5.66 -1.89 16.09
CA VAL A 39 -5.40 -0.77 17.01
C VAL A 39 -6.69 -0.28 17.66
N ALA A 40 -7.76 -0.09 16.89
CA ALA A 40 -9.06 0.32 17.43
C ALA A 40 -9.68 -0.73 18.37
N ALA A 41 -9.37 -2.01 18.16
CA ALA A 41 -9.81 -3.12 19.00
C ALA A 41 -8.97 -3.29 20.29
N ASN A 42 -7.88 -2.54 20.48
CA ASN A 42 -6.91 -2.68 21.58
C ASN A 42 -6.27 -4.08 21.69
N ASP A 43 -6.19 -4.82 20.58
CA ASP A 43 -5.50 -6.12 20.54
C ASP A 43 -4.05 -5.94 20.14
N LYS A 44 -3.14 -6.01 21.12
CA LYS A 44 -1.72 -5.76 20.94
C LYS A 44 -1.03 -6.81 20.08
N GLU A 45 -1.34 -8.09 20.27
CA GLU A 45 -0.69 -9.17 19.53
C GLU A 45 -1.10 -9.12 18.05
N ALA A 46 -2.40 -8.95 17.79
CA ALA A 46 -2.91 -8.80 16.45
C ALA A 46 -2.38 -7.53 15.76
N ALA A 47 -2.26 -6.41 16.50
CA ALA A 47 -1.73 -5.17 15.97
C ALA A 47 -0.25 -5.29 15.55
N VAL A 48 0.58 -5.97 16.34
CA VAL A 48 2.00 -6.21 15.99
C VAL A 48 2.12 -7.13 14.78
N ALA A 49 1.34 -8.22 14.72
CA ALA A 49 1.34 -9.12 13.57
C ALA A 49 0.92 -8.39 12.28
N ALA A 50 -0.19 -7.64 12.34
CA ALA A 50 -0.68 -6.85 11.20
C ALA A 50 0.33 -5.76 10.79
N TYR A 51 1.02 -5.14 11.74
CA TYR A 51 2.03 -4.12 11.48
C TYR A 51 3.22 -4.68 10.69
N ASN A 52 3.68 -5.89 11.01
CA ASN A 52 4.74 -6.56 10.27
C ASN A 52 4.34 -6.85 8.82
N GLU A 53 3.10 -7.28 8.58
CA GLU A 53 2.56 -7.47 7.24
C GLU A 53 2.48 -6.14 6.47
N ALA A 54 1.98 -5.07 7.11
CA ALA A 54 1.85 -3.75 6.52
C ALA A 54 3.23 -3.16 6.15
N ASN A 55 4.24 -3.34 6.99
CA ASN A 55 5.62 -2.93 6.71
C ASN A 55 6.17 -3.62 5.47
N LYS A 56 6.02 -4.95 5.38
CA LYS A 56 6.44 -5.73 4.22
C LYS A 56 5.73 -5.27 2.94
N ALA A 57 4.43 -4.97 3.02
CA ALA A 57 3.66 -4.47 1.90
C ALA A 57 4.12 -3.07 1.44
N LEU A 58 4.43 -2.17 2.39
CA LEU A 58 4.95 -0.83 2.10
C LEU A 58 6.29 -0.89 1.36
N ASP A 59 7.22 -1.74 1.80
CA ASP A 59 8.52 -1.88 1.14
C ASP A 59 8.41 -2.48 -0.26
N LYS A 60 7.56 -3.50 -0.43
CA LYS A 60 7.25 -4.05 -1.76
C LYS A 60 6.65 -2.98 -2.68
N ALA A 61 5.81 -2.09 -2.16
CA ALA A 61 5.23 -1.00 -2.95
C ALA A 61 6.26 0.06 -3.38
N VAL A 62 7.34 0.25 -2.60
CA VAL A 62 8.48 1.09 -2.99
C VAL A 62 9.31 0.40 -4.07
N ALA A 63 9.67 -0.87 -3.89
CA ALA A 63 10.42 -1.64 -4.88
C ALA A 63 9.70 -1.71 -6.24
N ALA A 64 8.37 -1.87 -6.22
CA ALA A 64 7.53 -1.88 -7.41
C ALA A 64 7.25 -0.48 -8.00
N ASN A 65 7.85 0.59 -7.45
CA ASN A 65 7.66 1.98 -7.87
C ASN A 65 6.17 2.42 -7.91
N ILE A 66 5.38 1.92 -6.96
CA ILE A 66 3.96 2.29 -6.80
C ILE A 66 3.84 3.50 -5.87
N LYS A 67 4.66 3.53 -4.82
CA LYS A 67 4.79 4.62 -3.86
C LYS A 67 6.26 5.00 -3.70
N LYS A 68 6.50 6.23 -3.27
CA LYS A 68 7.84 6.73 -2.95
C LYS A 68 8.28 6.28 -1.57
N ASP A 69 9.57 6.18 -1.38
CA ASP A 69 10.27 6.02 -0.11
C ASP A 69 9.70 6.90 1.02
N ASN A 70 9.54 8.20 0.77
CA ASN A 70 9.01 9.17 1.75
C ASN A 70 7.56 8.87 2.16
N TYR A 71 6.76 8.30 1.24
CA TYR A 71 5.42 7.85 1.58
C TYR A 71 5.48 6.62 2.50
N ALA A 72 6.33 5.64 2.18
CA ALA A 72 6.49 4.45 3.00
C ALA A 72 7.02 4.80 4.40
N ALA A 73 8.10 5.58 4.49
CA ALA A 73 8.69 6.02 5.76
C ALA A 73 7.66 6.73 6.67
N ARG A 74 6.87 7.64 6.10
CA ARG A 74 5.81 8.34 6.86
C ARG A 74 4.74 7.38 7.36
N GLN A 75 4.31 6.41 6.55
CA GLN A 75 3.30 5.45 6.98
C GLN A 75 3.82 4.49 8.05
N LYS A 76 5.06 3.99 7.89
CA LYS A 76 5.71 3.15 8.90
C LYS A 76 5.79 3.85 10.26
N SER A 77 6.20 5.13 10.28
CA SER A 77 6.28 5.93 11.49
C SER A 77 4.90 6.14 12.15
N ARG A 78 3.87 6.47 11.36
CA ARG A 78 2.51 6.67 11.88
C ARG A 78 1.92 5.39 12.46
N LEU A 79 2.05 4.28 11.76
CA LEU A 79 1.54 2.99 12.22
C LEU A 79 2.30 2.49 13.46
N ALA A 80 3.63 2.65 13.51
CA ALA A 80 4.41 2.30 14.70
C ALA A 80 3.93 3.08 15.93
N LYS A 81 3.69 4.39 15.79
CA LYS A 81 3.17 5.22 16.89
C LYS A 81 1.79 4.74 17.35
N ALA A 82 0.91 4.37 16.43
CA ALA A 82 -0.44 3.89 16.75
C ALA A 82 -0.43 2.52 17.46
N VAL A 83 0.45 1.61 17.05
CA VAL A 83 0.60 0.31 17.72
C VAL A 83 1.23 0.49 19.10
N ASN A 84 2.26 1.33 19.22
CA ASN A 84 2.94 1.57 20.50
C ASN A 84 2.10 2.37 21.51
N SER A 85 1.09 3.12 21.05
CA SER A 85 0.17 3.83 21.96
C SER A 85 -0.80 2.89 22.69
N ILE A 86 -0.90 1.63 22.25
CA ILE A 86 -1.72 0.61 22.91
C ILE A 86 -0.80 -0.19 23.81
N GLN A 87 -1.15 -0.25 25.09
CA GLN A 87 -0.37 -0.91 26.13
C GLN A 87 -0.69 -2.39 26.22
#